data_AF-A0A7R9FBQ5-F1
#
_entry.id   AF-A0A7R9FBQ5-F1
#
_cell.length_a   1.000
_cell.length_b   1.000
_cell.length_c   1.000
_cell.angle_alpha   90.00
_cell.angle_beta   90.00
_cell.angle_gamma   90.00
#
_symmetry.space_group_name_H-M   'P 1'
#
loop_
_entity.id
_entity.type
_entity.pdbx_description
1 polymer ?
#
loop_
_entity_poly.entity_id
_entity_poly.type
_entity_poly.pdbx_seq_one_letter_code
_entity_poly.pdbx_strand_id
1 'polypeptide(L)'
;MEAYNKQDKTHFRKPTPFISDLFFGYTIPIFKKGYNGDLEESDLLGPVKKDQSNIVGDAIEATWFEELELSRQRNRNPSLLKVVFRAFYWDFLILGALQMVCDMVLRMSQPLVLGHLLSYFKPGSGVTKQEAYISSAVLALIVGLTAIMYNHIVMRSFNLGMRVRVALSSLIYRKLKYSLSKEETWDVEPWLVVWREDLNG
;
A
#
# COMPACT_ATOMS: atom_id res chain seq x y z
N MET A 1 -5.85 -2.71 34.14
CA MET A 1 -5.59 -1.98 32.89
C MET A 1 -4.33 -1.18 33.09
N GLU A 2 -3.19 -1.85 33.03
CA GLU A 2 -1.89 -1.17 33.07
C GLU A 2 -1.71 -0.43 31.75
N ALA A 3 -1.40 0.85 31.85
CA ALA A 3 -1.04 1.69 30.73
C ALA A 3 0.14 1.03 30.02
N TYR A 4 -0.13 0.35 28.89
CA TYR A 4 0.88 -0.04 27.92
C TYR A 4 1.53 1.26 27.46
N ASN A 5 2.67 1.55 28.11
CA ASN A 5 3.49 2.72 27.88
C ASN A 5 3.99 2.60 26.44
N LYS A 6 3.20 3.16 25.53
CA LYS A 6 3.46 3.25 24.10
C LYS A 6 4.62 4.21 23.96
N GLN A 7 5.83 3.70 24.25
CA GLN A 7 7.08 4.33 23.90
C GLN A 7 6.90 4.81 22.46
N ASP A 8 7.01 6.11 22.32
CA ASP A 8 6.96 6.85 21.08
C ASP A 8 8.13 6.39 20.20
N LYS A 9 7.99 5.19 19.62
CA LYS A 9 8.90 4.66 18.60
C LYS A 9 8.58 5.34 17.27
N THR A 10 8.47 6.67 17.27
CA THR A 10 8.68 7.45 16.05
C THR A 10 10.16 7.42 15.75
N HIS A 11 10.66 6.27 15.31
CA HIS A 11 11.91 6.21 14.58
C HIS A 11 11.60 6.77 13.19
N PHE A 12 11.42 8.09 13.14
CA PHE A 12 11.27 8.84 11.91
C PHE A 12 12.39 8.36 10.99
N ARG A 13 12.03 8.02 9.76
CA ARG A 13 12.99 7.68 8.70
C ARG A 13 14.07 8.77 8.75
N LYS A 14 15.24 8.45 9.33
CA LYS A 14 16.33 9.43 9.42
C LYS A 14 16.57 9.92 8.00
N PRO A 15 16.79 11.22 7.77
CA PRO A 15 17.06 11.72 6.43
C PRO A 15 18.27 10.95 5.87
N THR A 16 17.99 10.01 4.97
CA THR A 16 19.02 9.21 4.30
C THR A 16 19.44 9.96 3.04
N PRO A 17 20.71 9.83 2.62
CA PRO A 17 21.13 10.38 1.35
C PRO A 17 20.27 9.79 0.22
N PHE A 18 20.00 10.59 -0.82
CA PHE A 18 19.12 10.22 -1.93
C PHE A 18 19.47 8.85 -2.55
N ILE A 19 20.77 8.55 -2.66
CA ILE A 19 21.27 7.27 -3.20
C ILE A 19 20.87 6.09 -2.30
N SER A 20 20.91 6.26 -0.98
CA SER A 20 20.48 5.21 -0.04
C SER A 20 18.97 4.98 -0.10
N ASP A 21 18.18 6.02 -0.37
CA ASP A 21 16.74 5.85 -0.59
C ASP A 21 16.45 5.16 -1.94
N LEU A 22 17.18 5.55 -2.99
CA LEU A 22 17.02 5.01 -4.34
C LEU A 22 17.32 3.50 -4.41
N PHE A 23 18.35 3.03 -3.70
CA PHE A 23 18.76 1.62 -3.68
C PHE A 23 18.22 0.85 -2.47
N PHE A 24 17.26 1.40 -1.74
CA PHE A 24 16.75 0.80 -0.49
C PHE A 24 17.86 0.50 0.53
N GLY A 25 18.98 1.22 0.51
CA GLY A 25 20.12 1.04 1.40
C GLY A 25 19.76 1.13 2.88
N TYR A 26 18.64 1.79 3.22
CA TYR A 26 18.10 1.84 4.58
C TYR A 26 17.64 0.48 5.12
N THR A 27 17.37 -0.53 4.27
CA THR A 27 16.99 -1.88 4.71
C THR A 27 18.20 -2.77 5.01
N ILE A 28 19.39 -2.43 4.50
CA ILE A 28 20.63 -3.17 4.73
C ILE A 28 20.95 -3.41 6.21
N PRO A 29 20.85 -2.43 7.14
CA PRO A 29 21.11 -2.69 8.55
C PRO A 29 20.13 -3.69 9.17
N ILE A 30 18.86 -3.69 8.75
CA ILE A 30 17.85 -4.65 9.21
C ILE A 30 18.21 -6.05 8.71
N PHE A 31 18.57 -6.19 7.43
CA PHE A 31 19.01 -7.46 6.87
C PHE A 31 20.30 -7.98 7.51
N LYS A 32 21.26 -7.11 7.77
CA LYS A 32 22.51 -7.49 8.46
C LYS A 32 22.24 -7.95 9.89
N LYS A 33 21.29 -7.33 10.59
CA LYS A 33 20.88 -7.76 11.93
C LYS A 33 20.20 -9.12 11.89
N GLY A 34 19.24 -9.32 10.99
CA GLY A 34 18.56 -10.60 10.79
C GLY A 34 19.46 -11.74 10.27
N TYR A 35 20.60 -11.40 9.63
CA TYR A 35 21.61 -12.39 9.26
C TYR A 35 22.47 -12.83 10.45
N ASN A 36 22.73 -11.93 11.41
CA ASN A 36 23.61 -12.19 12.56
C ASN A 36 22.86 -12.68 13.81
N GLY A 37 21.52 -12.76 13.78
CA GLY A 37 20.70 -13.21 14.89
C GLY A 37 19.20 -13.04 14.61
N ASP A 38 18.37 -13.44 15.56
CA ASP A 38 16.91 -13.33 15.43
C ASP A 38 16.45 -11.87 15.52
N LEU A 39 15.46 -11.51 14.70
CA LEU A 39 14.84 -10.18 14.72
C LEU A 39 13.74 -10.15 15.78
N GLU A 40 13.86 -9.24 16.74
CA GLU A 40 12.81 -8.96 17.71
C GLU A 40 11.87 -7.84 17.21
N GLU A 41 10.62 -7.81 17.70
CA GLU A 41 9.67 -6.73 17.41
C GLU A 41 10.20 -5.35 17.81
N SER A 42 11.10 -5.32 18.80
CA SER A 42 11.75 -4.11 19.29
C SER A 42 12.63 -3.42 18.23
N ASP A 43 13.13 -4.20 17.26
CA ASP A 43 14.05 -3.80 16.21
C ASP A 43 13.38 -3.36 14.91
N LEU A 44 12.07 -3.58 14.81
CA LEU A 44 11.30 -3.19 13.64
C LEU A 44 10.97 -1.70 13.68
N LEU A 45 11.09 -1.06 12.51
CA LEU A 45 10.70 0.34 12.35
C LEU A 45 9.17 0.46 12.45
N GLY A 46 8.71 1.43 13.25
CA GLY A 46 7.29 1.75 13.35
C GLY A 46 6.70 2.25 12.02
N PRO A 47 5.38 2.10 11.80
CA PRO A 47 4.73 2.54 10.58
C PRO A 47 4.80 4.06 10.42
N VAL A 48 4.89 4.51 9.17
CA VAL A 48 4.79 5.94 8.82
C VAL A 48 3.46 6.48 9.34
N LYS A 49 3.44 7.73 9.86
CA LYS A 49 2.22 8.34 10.43
C LYS A 49 1.00 8.22 9.50
N LYS A 50 1.18 8.42 8.19
CA LYS A 50 0.13 8.29 7.16
C LYS A 50 -0.43 6.86 7.02
N ASP A 51 0.32 5.84 7.45
CA ASP A 51 -0.01 4.42 7.30
C ASP A 51 -0.50 3.81 8.62
N GLN A 52 -0.69 4.63 9.65
CA GLN A 52 -1.22 4.19 10.92
C GLN A 52 -2.67 3.71 10.76
N SER A 53 -2.95 2.55 11.36
CA SER A 53 -4.25 1.87 11.30
C SER A 53 -5.42 2.71 11.78
N ASN A 54 -5.18 3.62 12.74
CA ASN A 54 -6.20 4.54 13.24
C ASN A 54 -6.64 5.51 12.13
N ILE A 55 -5.70 6.21 11.50
CA ILE A 55 -5.99 7.22 10.47
C ILE A 55 -6.68 6.58 9.26
N VAL A 56 -6.12 5.47 8.77
CA VAL A 56 -6.67 4.76 7.61
C VAL A 56 -8.02 4.11 7.94
N GLY A 57 -8.18 3.59 9.15
CA GLY A 57 -9.41 2.99 9.65
C GLY A 57 -10.55 4.01 9.81
N ASP A 58 -10.25 5.19 10.35
CA ASP A 58 -11.23 6.26 10.54
C ASP A 58 -11.70 6.82 9.18
N ALA A 59 -10.78 6.96 8.22
CA ALA A 59 -11.11 7.43 6.87
C ALA A 59 -12.03 6.47 6.10
N ILE A 60 -11.76 5.15 6.15
CA ILE A 60 -12.61 4.17 5.47
C ILE A 60 -13.98 4.04 6.15
N GLU A 61 -14.04 4.21 7.48
CA GLU A 61 -15.29 4.20 8.23
C GLU A 61 -16.18 5.39 7.89
N ALA A 62 -15.62 6.61 7.81
CA ALA A 62 -16.37 7.79 7.37
C ALA A 62 -16.98 7.58 5.96
N THR A 63 -16.18 7.02 5.04
CA THR A 63 -16.62 6.70 3.68
C THR A 63 -17.71 5.61 3.66
N TRP A 64 -17.65 4.66 4.60
CA TRP A 64 -18.66 3.61 4.75
C TRP A 64 -20.00 4.18 5.24
N PHE A 65 -19.98 5.07 6.23
CA PHE A 65 -21.21 5.74 6.71
C PHE A 65 -21.87 6.58 5.64
N GLU A 66 -21.10 7.33 4.85
CA GLU A 66 -21.63 8.08 3.70
C GLU A 66 -22.32 7.15 2.68
N GLU A 67 -21.71 6.00 2.36
CA GLU A 67 -22.33 5.05 1.44
C GLU A 67 -23.59 4.39 2.03
N LEU A 68 -23.67 4.18 3.35
CA LEU A 68 -24.89 3.70 4.00
C LEU A 68 -26.04 4.70 3.86
N GLU A 69 -25.77 5.99 4.08
CA GLU A 69 -26.77 7.05 3.92
C GLU A 69 -27.26 7.15 2.47
N LEU A 70 -26.33 7.17 1.51
CA LEU A 70 -26.64 7.19 0.08
C LEU A 70 -27.42 5.94 -0.35
N SER A 71 -27.10 4.77 0.20
CA SER A 71 -27.78 3.52 -0.10
C SER A 71 -29.22 3.52 0.44
N ARG A 72 -29.43 4.06 1.65
CA ARG A 72 -30.76 4.24 2.23
C ARG A 72 -31.61 5.21 1.41
N GLN A 73 -31.05 6.35 0.98
CA GLN A 73 -31.77 7.32 0.14
C GLN A 73 -32.15 6.75 -1.23
N ARG A 74 -31.28 5.91 -1.81
CA ARG A 74 -31.47 5.33 -3.15
C ARG A 74 -32.17 3.97 -3.14
N ASN A 75 -32.59 3.49 -1.97
CA ASN A 75 -33.19 2.18 -1.74
C ASN A 75 -32.37 1.02 -2.38
N ARG A 76 -31.05 1.05 -2.20
CA ARG A 76 -30.08 0.09 -2.74
C ARG A 76 -29.29 -0.58 -1.63
N ASN A 77 -28.71 -1.74 -1.92
CA ASN A 77 -27.83 -2.43 -1.00
C ASN A 77 -26.44 -1.76 -0.97
N PRO A 78 -25.87 -1.50 0.22
CA PRO A 78 -24.53 -0.93 0.35
C PRO A 78 -23.46 -1.92 -0.11
N SER A 79 -22.43 -1.43 -0.81
CA SER A 79 -21.34 -2.25 -1.35
C SER A 79 -19.98 -1.85 -0.77
N LEU A 80 -19.32 -2.80 -0.10
CA LEU A 80 -17.97 -2.60 0.47
C LEU A 80 -16.93 -2.31 -0.61
N LEU A 81 -17.00 -2.99 -1.76
CA LEU A 81 -16.06 -2.78 -2.86
C LEU A 81 -16.11 -1.34 -3.34
N LYS A 82 -17.30 -0.77 -3.47
CA LYS A 82 -17.49 0.62 -3.90
C LYS A 82 -16.90 1.62 -2.91
N VAL A 83 -16.98 1.33 -1.60
CA VAL A 83 -16.37 2.16 -0.55
C VAL A 83 -14.86 2.09 -0.61
N VAL A 84 -14.27 0.90 -0.77
CA VAL A 84 -12.82 0.74 -0.96
C VAL A 84 -12.35 1.49 -2.21
N PHE A 85 -13.04 1.33 -3.33
CA PHE A 85 -12.72 2.06 -4.55
C PHE A 85 -12.83 3.57 -4.32
N ARG A 86 -13.90 4.09 -3.71
CA ARG A 86 -14.05 5.52 -3.44
C ARG A 86 -13.00 6.07 -2.46
N ALA A 87 -12.55 5.28 -1.49
CA ALA A 87 -11.53 5.71 -0.53
C ALA A 87 -10.13 5.79 -1.15
N PHE A 88 -9.78 4.88 -2.06
CA PHE A 88 -8.41 4.72 -2.57
C PHE A 88 -8.24 5.02 -4.08
N TYR A 89 -9.29 5.36 -4.83
CA TYR A 89 -9.18 5.51 -6.29
C TYR A 89 -8.15 6.54 -6.71
N TRP A 90 -7.98 7.65 -5.97
CA TRP A 90 -6.97 8.65 -6.30
C TRP A 90 -5.56 8.10 -6.19
N ASP A 91 -5.27 7.35 -5.12
CA ASP A 91 -3.96 6.71 -4.94
C ASP A 91 -3.71 5.67 -6.05
N PHE A 92 -4.72 4.89 -6.43
CA PHE A 92 -4.63 3.95 -7.56
C PHE A 92 -4.44 4.66 -8.90
N LEU A 93 -5.17 5.76 -9.14
CA LEU A 93 -5.14 6.49 -10.40
C LEU A 93 -3.79 7.20 -10.60
N ILE A 94 -3.27 7.84 -9.56
CA ILE A 94 -1.95 8.51 -9.61
C ILE A 94 -0.85 7.46 -9.86
N LEU A 95 -0.89 6.34 -9.14
CA LEU A 95 0.09 5.28 -9.30
C LEU A 95 -0.01 4.62 -10.69
N GLY A 96 -1.21 4.35 -11.17
CA GLY A 96 -1.46 3.77 -12.49
C GLY A 96 -1.06 4.71 -13.63
N ALA A 97 -1.37 6.01 -13.52
CA ALA A 97 -0.96 7.02 -14.49
C ALA A 97 0.56 7.14 -14.55
N LEU A 98 1.24 7.16 -13.40
CA LEU A 98 2.70 7.18 -13.35
C LEU A 98 3.30 5.92 -14.00
N GLN A 99 2.78 4.74 -13.69
CA GLN A 99 3.21 3.48 -14.30
C GLN A 99 3.04 3.53 -15.83
N MET A 100 1.89 3.99 -16.30
CA MET A 100 1.58 4.07 -17.73
C MET A 100 2.57 4.99 -18.46
N VAL A 101 2.84 6.19 -17.91
CA VAL A 101 3.78 7.14 -18.52
C VAL A 101 5.19 6.57 -18.52
N CYS A 102 5.65 5.98 -17.40
CA CYS A 102 6.97 5.39 -17.29
C CYS A 102 7.16 4.22 -18.26
N ASP A 103 6.20 3.30 -18.34
CA ASP A 103 6.27 2.17 -19.28
C ASP A 103 6.24 2.66 -20.73
N MET A 104 5.35 3.59 -21.07
CA MET A 104 5.23 4.08 -22.44
C MET A 104 6.51 4.79 -22.90
N VAL A 105 7.15 5.58 -22.05
CA VAL A 105 8.38 6.29 -22.43
C VAL A 105 9.59 5.35 -22.38
N LEU A 106 9.83 4.70 -21.24
CA LEU A 106 11.08 3.96 -21.00
C LEU A 106 11.11 2.58 -21.64
N ARG A 107 9.99 1.83 -21.67
CA ARG A 107 9.97 0.52 -22.35
C ARG A 107 9.89 0.66 -23.86
N MET A 108 9.22 1.68 -24.40
CA MET A 108 9.21 1.88 -25.86
C MET A 108 10.52 2.44 -26.41
N SER A 109 11.28 3.21 -25.61
CA SER A 109 12.59 3.71 -26.05
C SER A 109 13.65 2.60 -26.20
N GLN A 110 13.57 1.54 -25.40
CA GLN A 110 14.52 0.42 -25.44
C GLN A 110 14.62 -0.26 -26.82
N PRO A 111 13.52 -0.74 -27.45
CA PRO A 111 13.59 -1.37 -28.76
C PRO A 111 13.98 -0.39 -29.87
N LEU A 112 13.66 0.90 -29.74
CA LEU A 112 14.08 1.93 -30.72
C LEU A 112 15.60 2.11 -30.72
N VAL A 113 16.21 2.26 -29.54
CA VAL A 113 17.66 2.39 -29.40
C VAL A 113 18.36 1.08 -29.79
N LEU A 114 17.78 -0.07 -29.43
CA LEU A 114 18.29 -1.38 -29.84
C LEU A 114 18.24 -1.54 -31.37
N GLY A 115 17.16 -1.10 -32.02
CA GLY A 115 17.03 -1.12 -33.48
C GLY A 115 18.06 -0.23 -34.18
N HIS A 116 18.33 0.95 -33.61
CA HIS A 116 19.40 1.82 -34.09
C HIS A 116 20.79 1.16 -33.92
N LEU A 117 21.06 0.55 -32.76
CA LEU A 117 22.29 -0.19 -32.52
C LEU A 117 22.45 -1.38 -33.49
N LEU A 118 21.37 -2.08 -33.82
CA LEU A 118 21.40 -3.20 -34.77
C LEU A 118 21.68 -2.73 -36.21
N SER A 119 21.33 -1.49 -36.55
CA SER A 119 21.61 -0.92 -37.88
C SER A 119 23.10 -0.80 -38.19
N TYR A 120 23.94 -0.60 -37.17
CA TYR A 120 25.40 -0.59 -37.29
C TYR A 120 25.95 -1.92 -37.85
N PHE A 121 25.36 -3.05 -37.47
CA PHE A 121 25.79 -4.37 -37.92
C PHE A 121 25.34 -4.73 -39.35
N LYS A 122 24.51 -3.90 -39.98
CA LYS A 122 24.08 -4.13 -41.37
C LYS A 122 25.19 -3.73 -42.34
N PRO A 123 25.48 -4.54 -43.37
CA PRO A 123 26.48 -4.21 -44.39
C PRO A 123 26.05 -2.95 -45.16
N GLY A 124 26.98 -1.98 -45.30
CA GLY A 124 26.71 -0.70 -45.98
C GLY A 124 26.06 0.37 -45.10
N SER A 125 26.01 0.21 -43.78
CA SER A 125 25.52 1.25 -42.88
C SER A 125 26.52 2.42 -42.76
N GLY A 126 26.01 3.65 -42.71
CA GLY A 126 26.81 4.86 -42.48
C GLY A 126 27.07 5.15 -41.00
N VAL A 127 26.71 4.22 -40.10
CA VAL A 127 26.80 4.42 -38.65
C VAL A 127 28.24 4.23 -38.20
N THR A 128 28.77 5.23 -37.50
CA THR A 128 30.16 5.20 -37.05
C THR A 128 30.31 4.33 -35.79
N LYS A 129 31.49 3.73 -35.57
CA LYS A 129 31.80 2.97 -34.33
C LYS A 129 31.50 3.76 -33.05
N GLN A 130 31.78 5.06 -33.06
CA GLN A 130 31.51 5.95 -31.93
C GLN A 130 30.01 6.08 -31.64
N GLU A 131 29.16 6.17 -32.67
CA GLU A 131 27.70 6.23 -32.51
C GLU A 131 27.13 4.92 -31.96
N ALA A 132 27.71 3.78 -32.37
CA ALA A 132 27.35 2.48 -31.82
C ALA A 132 27.70 2.35 -30.33
N TYR A 133 28.87 2.84 -29.90
CA TYR A 133 29.25 2.86 -28.49
C TYR A 133 28.37 3.80 -27.65
N ILE A 134 28.00 4.97 -28.18
CA ILE A 134 27.08 5.88 -27.49
C ILE A 134 25.70 5.22 -27.37
N SER A 135 25.21 4.60 -28.43
CA SER A 135 23.90 3.94 -28.45
C SER A 135 23.83 2.77 -27.47
N SER A 136 24.89 1.97 -27.34
CA SER A 136 24.95 0.88 -26.36
C SER A 136 25.03 1.40 -24.91
N ALA A 137 25.79 2.47 -24.66
CA ALA A 137 25.82 3.12 -23.34
C ALA A 137 24.46 3.70 -22.95
N VAL A 138 23.79 4.40 -23.87
CA VAL A 138 22.42 4.92 -23.68
C VAL A 138 21.44 3.79 -23.41
N LEU A 139 21.52 2.69 -24.16
CA LEU A 139 20.67 1.52 -23.94
C LEU A 139 20.87 0.94 -22.53
N ALA A 140 22.12 0.76 -22.09
CA ALA A 140 22.43 0.27 -20.75
C ALA A 140 21.87 1.19 -19.66
N LEU A 141 22.01 2.51 -19.82
CA LEU A 141 21.45 3.50 -18.89
C LEU A 141 19.92 3.46 -18.84
N ILE A 142 19.25 3.39 -19.98
CA ILE A 142 17.78 3.29 -20.05
C ILE A 142 17.31 2.01 -19.37
N VAL A 143 17.94 0.86 -19.63
CA VAL A 143 17.59 -0.42 -18.99
C VAL A 143 17.77 -0.35 -17.47
N GLY A 144 18.90 0.18 -17.00
CA GLY A 144 19.15 0.36 -15.57
C GLY A 144 18.12 1.28 -14.90
N LEU A 145 17.80 2.41 -15.52
CA LEU A 145 16.81 3.35 -15.01
C LEU A 145 15.40 2.72 -14.96
N THR A 146 14.99 2.00 -16.01
CA THR A 146 13.71 1.27 -16.02
C THR A 146 13.64 0.26 -14.89
N ALA A 147 14.72 -0.49 -14.64
CA ALA A 147 14.76 -1.46 -13.56
C ALA A 147 14.58 -0.80 -12.18
N ILE A 148 15.29 0.31 -11.92
CA ILE A 148 15.15 1.06 -10.67
C ILE A 148 13.72 1.60 -10.52
N MET A 149 13.19 2.26 -11.55
CA MET A 149 11.83 2.81 -11.53
C MET A 149 10.76 1.74 -11.30
N TYR A 150 10.89 0.59 -11.97
CA TYR A 150 9.97 -0.52 -11.79
C TYR A 150 9.94 -1.02 -10.34
N ASN A 151 11.09 -1.19 -9.70
CA ASN A 151 11.17 -1.60 -8.29
C ASN A 151 10.47 -0.59 -7.36
N HIS A 152 10.68 0.72 -7.60
CA HIS A 152 10.00 1.76 -6.82
C HIS A 152 8.49 1.75 -6.99
N ILE A 153 7.99 1.54 -8.22
CA ILE A 153 6.55 1.49 -8.46
C ILE A 153 5.93 0.24 -7.83
N VAL A 154 6.57 -0.92 -7.96
CA VAL A 154 6.14 -2.16 -7.30
C VAL A 154 6.08 -1.99 -5.78
N MET A 155 7.09 -1.39 -5.17
CA MET A 155 7.10 -1.10 -3.73
C MET A 155 5.94 -0.19 -3.32
N ARG A 156 5.67 0.88 -4.09
CA ARG A 156 4.53 1.77 -3.84
C ARG A 156 3.19 1.05 -3.98
N SER A 157 3.05 0.13 -4.94
CA SER A 157 1.87 -0.72 -5.10
C SER A 157 1.64 -1.62 -3.88
N PHE A 158 2.71 -2.25 -3.36
CA PHE A 158 2.61 -3.07 -2.15
C PHE A 158 2.19 -2.25 -0.93
N ASN A 159 2.77 -1.05 -0.75
CA ASN A 159 2.38 -0.16 0.35
C ASN A 159 0.91 0.25 0.26
N LEU A 160 0.40 0.55 -0.94
CA LEU A 160 -1.02 0.84 -1.15
C LEU A 160 -1.90 -0.39 -0.82
N GLY A 161 -1.52 -1.58 -1.29
CA GLY A 161 -2.22 -2.82 -0.96
C GLY A 161 -2.27 -3.11 0.54
N MET A 162 -1.17 -2.85 1.25
CA MET A 162 -1.11 -2.98 2.71
C MET A 162 -2.04 -2.00 3.42
N ARG A 163 -2.11 -0.74 2.97
CA ARG A 163 -3.08 0.24 3.50
C ARG A 163 -4.51 -0.24 3.36
N VAL A 164 -4.88 -0.76 2.19
CA VAL A 164 -6.23 -1.30 1.94
C VAL A 164 -6.53 -2.47 2.88
N ARG A 165 -5.58 -3.39 3.06
CA ARG A 165 -5.74 -4.53 3.99
C ARG A 165 -5.96 -4.05 5.42
N VAL A 166 -5.13 -3.15 5.91
CA VAL A 166 -5.24 -2.58 7.27
C VAL A 166 -6.59 -1.86 7.47
N ALA A 167 -7.03 -1.09 6.46
CA ALA A 167 -8.32 -0.40 6.48
C ALA A 167 -9.49 -1.40 6.64
N LEU A 168 -9.50 -2.43 5.81
CA LEU A 168 -10.54 -3.46 5.79
C LEU A 168 -10.57 -4.27 7.09
N SER A 169 -9.39 -4.68 7.59
CA SER A 169 -9.29 -5.37 8.87
C SER A 169 -9.82 -4.51 10.03
N SER A 170 -9.52 -3.22 10.05
CA SER A 170 -10.04 -2.28 11.05
C SER A 170 -11.57 -2.15 10.98
N LEU A 171 -12.11 -2.03 9.76
CA LEU A 171 -13.56 -1.94 9.52
C LEU A 171 -14.30 -3.21 9.98
N ILE A 172 -13.77 -4.39 9.64
CA ILE A 172 -14.33 -5.68 10.07
C ILE A 172 -14.29 -5.80 11.59
N TYR A 173 -13.17 -5.46 12.22
CA TYR A 173 -13.01 -5.51 13.67
C TYR A 173 -14.04 -4.62 14.39
N ARG A 174 -14.23 -3.37 13.94
CA ARG A 174 -15.23 -2.45 14.51
C ARG A 174 -16.65 -2.99 14.34
N LYS A 175 -16.97 -3.54 13.16
CA LYS A 175 -18.28 -4.16 12.89
C LYS A 175 -18.55 -5.38 13.78
N LEU A 176 -17.57 -6.26 13.94
CA LEU A 176 -17.69 -7.45 14.81
C LEU A 176 -17.90 -7.04 16.26
N LYS A 177 -17.11 -6.08 16.75
CA LYS A 177 -17.27 -5.54 18.10
C LYS A 177 -18.68 -4.97 18.35
N TYR A 178 -19.23 -4.25 17.38
CA TYR A 178 -20.60 -3.74 17.45
C TYR A 178 -21.66 -4.87 17.45
N SER A 179 -21.47 -5.92 16.63
CA SER A 179 -22.38 -7.07 16.59
C SER A 179 -22.41 -7.82 17.91
N LEU A 180 -21.23 -8.10 18.48
CA LEU A 180 -21.11 -8.80 19.76
C LEU A 180 -21.70 -8.00 20.91
N SER A 181 -21.47 -6.68 20.95
CA SER A 181 -22.10 -5.82 21.95
C SER A 181 -23.63 -5.83 21.84
N LYS A 182 -24.18 -5.96 20.63
CA LYS A 182 -25.63 -6.09 20.44
C LYS A 182 -26.14 -7.44 20.93
N GLU A 183 -25.43 -8.53 20.66
CA GLU A 183 -25.78 -9.87 21.17
C GLU A 183 -25.73 -9.91 22.70
N GLU A 184 -24.69 -9.34 23.30
CA GLU A 184 -24.55 -9.22 24.76
C GLU A 184 -25.71 -8.44 25.38
N THR A 185 -26.22 -7.39 24.72
CA THR A 185 -27.43 -6.68 25.17
C THR A 185 -28.73 -7.51 25.10
N TRP A 186 -28.82 -8.51 24.23
CA TRP A 186 -29.97 -9.44 24.20
C TRP A 186 -29.84 -10.56 25.23
N ASP A 187 -28.62 -11.00 25.54
CA ASP A 187 -28.35 -12.07 26.51
C ASP A 187 -28.41 -11.60 27.98
N VAL A 188 -28.38 -10.29 28.24
CA VAL A 188 -28.55 -9.73 29.60
C VAL A 188 -30.01 -9.47 30.02
N GLU A 189 -30.99 -9.53 29.11
CA GLU A 189 -32.43 -9.41 29.42
C GLU A 189 -33.30 -10.71 29.42
N PRO A 190 -32.81 -11.96 29.19
CA PRO A 190 -33.68 -13.15 29.20
C PRO A 190 -34.35 -13.44 30.55
N TRP A 191 -33.68 -13.10 31.66
CA TRP A 191 -34.19 -13.38 33.01
C TRP A 191 -35.29 -12.42 33.47
N LEU A 192 -35.44 -11.25 32.82
CA LEU A 192 -36.56 -10.32 33.09
C LEU A 192 -37.89 -10.80 32.50
N VAL A 193 -37.84 -11.70 31.51
CA VAL A 193 -39.04 -12.33 30.92
C VAL A 193 -39.53 -13.48 31.80
N VAL A 194 -38.62 -14.28 32.37
CA VAL A 194 -38.96 -15.41 33.25
C VAL A 194 -39.56 -14.95 34.59
N TRP A 195 -39.07 -13.85 35.18
CA TRP A 195 -39.59 -13.36 36.46
C TRP A 195 -40.95 -12.64 36.38
N ARG A 196 -41.47 -12.35 35.18
CA ARG A 196 -42.80 -11.72 35.00
C ARG A 196 -43.95 -12.75 35.02
N GLU A 197 -43.66 -14.02 34.75
CA GLU A 197 -44.67 -15.10 34.80
C GLU A 197 -44.83 -15.68 36.21
N ASP A 198 -43.78 -15.66 37.04
CA ASP A 198 -43.82 -16.21 38.42
C ASP A 198 -44.47 -15.27 39.47
N LEU A 199 -44.74 -14.00 39.14
CA LEU A 199 -45.37 -13.04 40.05
C LEU A 199 -46.89 -12.84 39.82
N ASN A 200 -47.48 -13.58 38.87
CA ASN A 200 -48.91 -13.55 38.56
C ASN A 200 -49.61 -14.92 38.78
N GLY A 201 -48.98 -15.85 39.50
CA GLY A 201 -49.55 -17.14 39.91
C GLY A 201 -49.91 -17.18 41.38
#